data_AF-A0A1A8EDC7-F1
#
_entry.id   AF-A0A1A8EDC7-F1
#
_cell.length_a   1.000
_cell.length_b   1.000
_cell.length_c   1.000
_cell.angle_alpha   90.00
_cell.angle_beta   90.00
_cell.angle_gamma   90.00
#
_symmetry.space_group_name_H-M   'P 1'
#
loop_
_entity.id
_entity.type
_entity.pdbx_description
1 polymer ?
#
loop_
_entity_poly.entity_id
_entity_poly.type
_entity_poly.pdbx_seq_one_letter_code
_entity_poly.pdbx_strand_id
1 'polypeptide(L)'
;LQRIVRMAERIVGAPLPSLQDIYTTRLTRKAITIVNDATHPAHCLFSLLPSGKRYRSLRSRTTRLTNSFVHQAVRLLNSLPSQIPASRITRVTGV
;
A
#
# COMPACT_ATOMS: atom_id res chain seq x y z
N LEU A 1 17.41 -4.23 15.86
CA LEU A 1 15.94 -4.04 16.00
C LEU A 1 15.27 -5.11 16.85
N GLN A 2 15.48 -6.41 16.57
CA GLN A 2 14.80 -7.51 17.28
C GLN A 2 14.96 -7.48 18.81
N ARG A 3 16.13 -7.07 19.32
CA ARG A 3 16.35 -6.89 20.77
C ARG A 3 15.36 -5.90 21.42
N ILE A 4 14.99 -4.82 20.70
CA ILE A 4 14.06 -3.80 21.20
C ILE A 4 12.64 -4.37 21.25
N VAL A 5 12.23 -5.09 20.19
CA VAL A 5 10.92 -5.77 20.14
C VAL A 5 10.78 -6.75 21.29
N ARG A 6 11.77 -7.62 21.50
CA ARG A 6 11.77 -8.60 22.60
C ARG A 6 11.71 -7.95 23.99
N MET A 7 12.35 -6.79 24.15
CA MET A 7 12.26 -6.05 25.40
C MET A 7 10.85 -5.50 25.62
N ALA A 8 10.25 -4.92 24.58
CA ALA A 8 8.88 -4.44 24.64
C ALA A 8 7.88 -5.58 24.92
N GLU A 9 8.04 -6.75 24.29
CA GLU A 9 7.24 -7.96 24.56
C GLU A 9 7.32 -8.37 26.04
N ARG A 10 8.51 -8.37 26.64
CA ARG A 10 8.69 -8.68 28.06
C ARG A 10 8.00 -7.67 28.98
N ILE A 11 8.09 -6.39 28.68
CA ILE A 11 7.48 -5.33 29.49
C ILE A 11 5.95 -5.39 29.41
N VAL A 12 5.41 -5.58 28.20
CA VAL A 12 3.97 -5.69 27.96
C VAL A 12 3.42 -7.01 28.50
N GLY A 13 4.24 -8.06 28.56
CA GLY A 13 3.85 -9.39 29.01
C GLY A 13 3.09 -10.19 27.94
N ALA A 14 3.19 -9.80 26.66
CA ALA A 14 2.49 -10.45 25.56
C ALA A 14 3.34 -10.38 24.26
N PRO A 15 3.17 -11.33 23.32
CA PRO A 15 3.82 -11.26 22.02
C PRO A 15 3.31 -10.02 21.26
N LEU A 16 4.23 -9.30 20.62
CA LEU A 16 3.93 -8.11 19.85
C LEU A 16 3.94 -8.44 18.36
N PRO A 17 3.13 -7.76 17.54
CA PRO A 17 3.20 -7.91 16.09
C PRO A 17 4.58 -7.50 15.60
N SER A 18 5.09 -8.20 14.58
CA SER A 18 6.40 -7.88 14.04
C SER A 18 6.40 -6.48 13.44
N LEU A 19 7.56 -5.81 13.47
CA LEU A 19 7.68 -4.48 12.84
C LEU A 19 7.36 -4.53 11.35
N GLN A 20 7.62 -5.67 10.70
CA GLN A 20 7.26 -5.88 9.30
C GLN A 20 5.75 -5.91 9.12
N ASP A 21 5.02 -6.60 9.98
CA ASP A 21 3.55 -6.68 9.90
C ASP A 21 2.90 -5.33 10.20
N ILE A 22 3.42 -4.60 11.18
CA ILE A 22 2.97 -3.23 11.48
C ILE A 22 3.19 -2.35 10.25
N TYR A 23 4.37 -2.44 9.63
CA TYR A 23 4.71 -1.66 8.45
C TYR A 23 3.80 -1.99 7.27
N THR A 24 3.66 -3.27 6.90
CA THR A 24 2.83 -3.70 5.75
C THR A 24 1.36 -3.38 5.96
N THR A 25 0.85 -3.56 7.17
CA THR A 25 -0.55 -3.23 7.52
C THR A 25 -0.81 -1.74 7.37
N ARG A 26 0.06 -0.89 7.93
CA ARG A 26 -0.08 0.58 7.84
C ARG A 26 0.10 1.07 6.41
N LEU A 27 1.08 0.55 5.70
CA LEU A 27 1.37 0.91 4.31
C LEU A 27 0.18 0.57 3.41
N THR A 28 -0.36 -0.64 3.51
CA THR A 28 -1.53 -1.09 2.75
C THR A 28 -2.75 -0.22 3.03
N ARG A 29 -3.09 0.00 4.31
CA ARG A 29 -4.24 0.82 4.69
C ARG A 29 -4.16 2.23 4.13
N LYS A 30 -2.99 2.87 4.23
CA LYS A 30 -2.79 4.23 3.73
C LYS A 30 -2.87 4.28 2.21
N ALA A 31 -2.27 3.30 1.52
CA ALA A 31 -2.31 3.22 0.06
C ALA A 31 -3.76 3.04 -0.45
N ILE A 32 -4.53 2.13 0.15
CA ILE A 32 -5.96 1.93 -0.18
C ILE A 32 -6.77 3.20 0.06
N THR A 33 -6.49 3.93 1.15
CA THR A 33 -7.18 5.21 1.44
C THR A 33 -6.94 6.23 0.32
N ILE A 34 -5.70 6.37 -0.15
CA ILE A 34 -5.34 7.30 -1.24
C ILE A 34 -5.96 6.85 -2.57
N VAL A 35 -5.94 5.55 -2.85
CA VAL A 35 -6.56 4.99 -4.06
C VAL A 35 -8.06 5.24 -4.08
N ASN A 36 -8.74 5.11 -2.94
CA ASN A 36 -10.19 5.28 -2.88
C ASN A 36 -10.63 6.75 -2.84
N ASP A 37 -9.72 7.68 -2.52
CA ASP A 37 -9.98 9.12 -2.48
C ASP A 37 -9.47 9.79 -3.77
N ALA A 38 -10.39 10.05 -4.70
CA ALA A 38 -10.08 10.72 -5.98
C ALA A 38 -9.63 12.18 -5.79
N THR A 39 -9.96 12.82 -4.67
CA THR A 39 -9.56 14.20 -4.38
C THR A 39 -8.15 14.31 -3.80
N HIS A 40 -7.56 13.17 -3.42
CA HIS A 40 -6.25 13.15 -2.80
C HIS A 40 -5.16 13.57 -3.81
N PRO A 41 -4.22 14.47 -3.45
CA PRO A 41 -3.21 14.98 -4.39
C PRO A 41 -2.27 13.90 -4.94
N ALA A 42 -2.04 12.83 -4.17
CA ALA A 42 -1.22 11.70 -4.61
C ALA A 42 -2.02 10.61 -5.37
N HIS A 43 -3.34 10.75 -5.57
CA HIS A 43 -4.17 9.74 -6.23
C HIS A 43 -3.65 9.40 -7.63
N CYS A 44 -3.19 10.41 -8.39
CA CYS A 44 -2.63 10.23 -9.74
C CYS A 44 -1.38 9.34 -9.79
N LEU A 45 -0.66 9.19 -8.67
CA LEU A 45 0.51 8.32 -8.55
C LEU A 45 0.13 6.83 -8.44
N PHE A 46 -1.14 6.53 -8.15
CA PHE A 46 -1.71 5.19 -8.05
C PHE A 46 -2.62 4.88 -9.24
N SER A 47 -2.10 5.08 -10.46
CA SER A 47 -2.82 4.74 -11.68
C SER A 47 -2.79 3.25 -11.99
N LEU A 48 -3.95 2.67 -12.29
CA LEU A 48 -4.04 1.29 -12.80
C LEU A 48 -3.58 1.23 -14.27
N LEU A 49 -2.99 0.09 -14.64
CA LEU A 49 -2.77 -0.25 -16.04
C LEU A 49 -4.11 -0.57 -16.74
N PRO A 50 -4.17 -0.53 -18.09
CA PRO A 50 -5.42 -0.80 -18.82
C PRO A 50 -6.08 -2.14 -18.51
N SER A 51 -5.31 -3.12 -18.02
CA SER A 51 -5.85 -4.41 -17.57
C SER A 51 -6.66 -4.33 -16.27
N GLY A 52 -6.60 -3.21 -15.54
CA GLY A 52 -7.27 -3.01 -14.24
C GLY A 52 -6.68 -3.82 -13.08
N LYS A 53 -5.67 -4.65 -13.32
CA LYS A 53 -5.16 -5.63 -12.33
C LYS A 53 -3.96 -5.14 -11.53
N ARG A 54 -3.19 -4.19 -12.08
CA ARG A 54 -1.90 -3.77 -11.53
C ARG A 54 -1.78 -2.26 -11.59
N TYR A 55 -1.15 -1.68 -10.58
CA TYR A 55 -0.74 -0.28 -10.55
C TYR A 55 0.53 -0.07 -11.37
N ARG A 56 0.64 1.10 -12.00
CA ARG A 56 1.81 1.50 -12.77
C ARG A 56 3.03 1.60 -11.85
N SER A 57 4.04 0.78 -12.12
CA SER A 57 5.31 0.82 -11.39
C SER A 57 6.02 2.16 -11.56
N LEU A 58 6.52 2.70 -10.45
CA LEU A 58 7.31 3.93 -10.44
C LEU A 58 8.80 3.58 -10.56
N ARG A 59 9.50 4.28 -11.48
CA ARG A 59 10.96 4.18 -11.58
C ARG A 59 11.61 4.93 -10.43
N SER A 60 12.68 4.37 -9.88
CA SER A 60 13.54 5.01 -8.89
C SER A 60 15.00 4.81 -9.28
N ARG A 61 15.82 5.84 -9.08
CA ARG A 61 17.28 5.78 -9.34
C ARG A 61 18.10 5.61 -8.06
N THR A 62 17.49 5.83 -6.90
CA THR A 62 18.16 5.78 -5.59
C THR A 62 17.43 4.84 -4.66
N THR A 63 18.17 4.26 -3.72
CA THR A 63 17.63 3.42 -2.63
C THR A 63 16.65 4.21 -1.77
N ARG A 64 16.99 5.47 -1.45
CA ARG A 64 16.12 6.36 -0.66
C ARG A 64 14.74 6.53 -1.29
N LEU A 65 14.67 6.84 -2.59
CA LEU A 65 13.40 6.98 -3.29
C LEU A 65 12.67 5.64 -3.40
N THR A 66 13.41 4.56 -3.65
CA THR A 66 12.87 3.20 -3.69
C THR A 66 12.19 2.80 -2.38
N ASN A 67 12.74 3.24 -1.25
CA ASN A 67 12.24 2.94 0.09
C ASN A 67 11.22 3.98 0.60
N SER A 68 10.87 4.97 -0.23
CA SER A 68 9.84 5.94 0.10
C SER A 68 8.45 5.31 0.08
N PHE A 69 7.50 5.99 0.74
CA PHE A 69 6.12 5.52 0.87
C PHE A 69 5.48 5.12 -0.47
N VAL A 70 5.51 6.01 -1.48
CA VAL A 70 4.75 5.80 -2.73
C VAL A 70 5.28 4.59 -3.50
N HIS A 71 6.61 4.48 -3.66
CA HIS A 71 7.23 3.35 -4.36
C HIS A 71 6.94 2.02 -3.66
N GLN A 72 7.04 1.98 -2.34
CA GLN A 72 6.74 0.78 -1.56
C GLN A 72 5.26 0.43 -1.59
N ALA A 73 4.37 1.42 -1.49
CA ALA A 73 2.93 1.23 -1.56
C ALA A 73 2.50 0.62 -2.90
N VAL A 74 2.97 1.16 -4.02
CA VAL A 74 2.68 0.63 -5.37
C VAL A 74 3.17 -0.82 -5.52
N ARG A 75 4.37 -1.13 -5.02
CA ARG A 75 4.92 -2.50 -5.06
C ARG A 75 4.11 -3.46 -4.19
N LEU A 76 3.75 -3.04 -2.98
CA LEU A 76 2.97 -3.84 -2.05
C LEU A 76 1.58 -4.15 -2.64
N LEU A 77 0.87 -3.13 -3.14
CA LEU A 77 -0.44 -3.31 -3.79
C LEU A 77 -0.37 -4.25 -5.01
N ASN A 78 0.73 -4.21 -5.77
CA ASN A 78 0.95 -5.12 -6.90
C ASN A 78 1.31 -6.56 -6.49
N SER A 79 1.72 -6.79 -5.24
CA SER A 79 2.07 -8.11 -4.72
C SER A 79 0.91 -8.81 -4.00
N LEU A 80 -0.15 -8.07 -3.67
CA LEU A 80 -1.34 -8.65 -3.06
C LEU A 80 -2.11 -9.48 -4.09
N PRO A 81 -2.51 -10.73 -3.77
CA PRO A 81 -3.30 -11.55 -4.68
C PRO A 81 -4.63 -10.85 -4.98
N SER A 82 -4.74 -10.35 -6.22
CA SER A 82 -5.94 -9.82 -6.89
C SER A 82 -6.85 -8.92 -6.05
N GLN A 83 -6.61 -7.61 -6.12
CA GLN A 83 -7.66 -6.61 -5.91
C GLN A 83 -8.65 -6.72 -7.09
N ILE A 84 -9.73 -7.48 -6.90
CA ILE A 84 -11.01 -7.28 -7.59
C ILE A 84 -11.93 -6.77 -6.47
N PRO A 85 -12.48 -5.55 -6.61
CA PRO A 85 -13.40 -5.34 -7.71
C PRO A 85 -13.20 -4.04 -8.50
N ALA A 86 -13.10 -4.25 -9.81
CA ALA A 86 -13.70 -3.35 -10.79
C ALA A 86 -15.24 -3.33 -10.62
N SER A 87 -15.75 -2.73 -9.53
CA SER A 87 -17.21 -2.61 -9.31
C SER A 87 -17.65 -1.28 -8.69
N ARG A 88 -17.07 -0.13 -9.12
CA ARG A 88 -17.69 1.18 -8.84
C ARG A 88 -17.50 2.29 -9.88
N ILE A 89 -16.94 2.02 -11.05
CA ILE A 89 -16.85 2.99 -12.17
C ILE A 89 -16.87 2.10 -13.42
N THR A 90 -17.94 1.91 -14.22
CA THR A 90 -18.99 2.82 -14.68
C THR A 90 -20.25 1.99 -15.00
N ARG A 91 -21.33 2.15 -14.24
CA ARG A 91 -22.70 1.98 -14.74
C ARG A 91 -23.36 3.34 -14.54
N VAL A 92 -24.11 3.78 -15.56
CA VAL A 92 -24.70 5.11 -15.76
C VAL A 92 -23.80 6.06 -16.56
N THR A 93 -23.80 5.87 -17.87
CA THR A 93 -24.27 6.88 -18.82
C THR A 93 -24.67 6.15 -20.10
N GLY A 94 -25.94 5.78 -20.16
CA GLY A 94 -26.64 5.67 -21.44
C GLY A 94 -27.07 7.07 -21.83
N VAL A 95 -26.69 7.46 -23.03
CA VAL A 95 -27.44 8.35 -23.92
C VAL A 95 -27.23 7.81 -25.32
#